data_AF-A0AAE3K826-F1
#
_entry.id   AF-A0AAE3K826-F1
#
_cell.length_a   1.000
_cell.length_b   1.000
_cell.length_c   1.000
_cell.angle_alpha   90.00
_cell.angle_beta   90.00
_cell.angle_gamma   90.00
#
_symmetry.space_group_name_H-M   'P 1'
#
loop_
_entity.id
_entity.type
_entity.pdbx_description
1 polymer ?
#
loop_
_entity_poly.entity_id
_entity_poly.type
_entity_poly.pdbx_seq_one_letter_code
_entity_poly.pdbx_strand_id
1 'polypeptide(L)'
;MSTDNSSHVYRLHSTLELPLEDVHDFFDDPSLPDGIDDVDITRRNNTLILKAVATDKSLSKYTPTAQLKASVTENRVYEEPEEVRRRKSGPQWGDEEEDEPESELVEFAAFKGDRETVLQNTTLQYEMFQVLCEIAKESEKGTLTAITERDGDLEATRIVDGDPRPSSIEVVEGAGDNDSNGGGVNWRDNKFISE
;
A
#
# COMPACT_ATOMS: atom_id res chain seq x y z
N MET A 1 -4.05 -0.18 -34.79
CA MET A 1 -4.73 -0.58 -33.55
C MET A 1 -3.81 -0.15 -32.44
N SER A 2 -4.24 0.77 -31.59
CA SER A 2 -3.42 1.30 -30.50
C SER A 2 -3.20 0.19 -29.48
N THR A 3 -1.99 -0.35 -29.45
CA THR A 3 -1.51 -1.18 -28.34
C THR A 3 -1.12 -0.23 -27.21
N ASP A 4 -2.14 0.32 -26.57
CA ASP A 4 -1.96 0.93 -25.25
C ASP A 4 -1.97 -0.27 -24.29
N ASN A 5 -0.78 -0.70 -23.83
CA ASN A 5 -0.67 -1.65 -22.71
C ASN A 5 -1.13 -0.93 -21.43
N SER A 6 -2.44 -0.69 -21.38
CA SER A 6 -3.16 -0.04 -20.31
C SER A 6 -3.09 -0.95 -19.07
N SER A 7 -2.13 -0.66 -18.19
CA SER A 7 -2.01 -1.33 -16.90
C SER A 7 -2.41 -0.32 -15.83
N HIS A 8 -3.66 -0.41 -15.36
CA HIS A 8 -4.24 0.58 -14.46
C HIS A 8 -4.66 -0.04 -13.14
N VAL A 9 -4.47 0.71 -12.05
CA VAL A 9 -4.98 0.35 -10.73
C VAL A 9 -6.24 1.17 -10.48
N TYR A 10 -7.42 0.54 -10.59
CA TYR A 10 -8.71 1.22 -10.39
C TYR A 10 -9.01 1.46 -8.92
N ARG A 11 -8.84 0.40 -8.12
CA ARG A 11 -9.09 0.43 -6.68
C ARG A 11 -7.95 -0.26 -5.97
N LEU A 12 -7.53 0.32 -4.86
CA LEU A 12 -6.56 -0.26 -3.96
C LEU A 12 -6.93 0.18 -2.56
N HIS A 13 -6.94 -0.77 -1.64
CA HIS A 13 -7.09 -0.55 -0.21
C HIS A 13 -6.12 -1.47 0.52
N SER A 14 -5.27 -0.87 1.34
CA SER A 14 -4.21 -1.56 2.05
C SER A 14 -4.27 -1.24 3.54
N THR A 15 -3.97 -2.25 4.35
CA THR A 15 -3.89 -2.20 5.81
C THR A 15 -2.68 -3.00 6.33
N LEU A 16 -1.66 -3.15 5.49
CA LEU A 16 -0.48 -3.95 5.77
C LEU A 16 0.39 -3.28 6.83
N GLU A 17 0.88 -4.08 7.77
CA GLU A 17 1.85 -3.68 8.78
C GLU A 17 2.98 -4.71 8.81
N LEU A 18 4.21 -4.23 8.72
CA LEU A 18 5.40 -5.08 8.79
C LEU A 18 6.57 -4.33 9.45
N PRO A 19 7.49 -5.03 10.13
CA PRO A 19 8.73 -4.45 10.63
C PRO A 19 9.48 -3.67 9.54
N LEU A 20 10.08 -2.54 9.92
CA LEU A 20 10.86 -1.72 9.00
C LEU A 20 12.11 -2.45 8.51
N GLU A 21 12.67 -3.32 9.34
CA GLU A 21 13.77 -4.24 8.98
C GLU A 21 13.37 -5.13 7.81
N ASP A 22 12.25 -5.85 7.92
CA ASP A 22 11.73 -6.70 6.84
C ASP A 22 11.51 -5.94 5.53
N VAL A 23 11.07 -4.67 5.60
CA VAL A 23 10.96 -3.82 4.40
C VAL A 23 12.34 -3.59 3.79
N HIS A 24 13.35 -3.26 4.59
CA HIS A 24 14.69 -3.03 4.08
C HIS A 24 15.32 -4.30 3.51
N ASP A 25 15.19 -5.43 4.22
CA ASP A 25 15.68 -6.74 3.80
C ASP A 25 15.03 -7.18 2.48
N PHE A 26 13.73 -6.91 2.28
CA PHE A 26 13.05 -7.18 1.02
C PHE A 26 13.68 -6.46 -0.17
N PHE A 27 14.23 -5.25 0.03
CA PHE A 27 14.86 -4.46 -1.03
C PHE A 27 16.36 -4.68 -1.18
N ASP A 28 16.99 -5.57 -0.39
CA ASP A 28 18.41 -5.92 -0.57
C ASP A 28 18.64 -6.86 -1.77
N ASP A 29 17.69 -7.75 -2.09
CA ASP A 29 17.69 -8.58 -3.32
C ASP A 29 16.27 -8.72 -3.90
N PRO A 30 15.66 -7.62 -4.39
CA PRO A 30 14.25 -7.63 -4.75
C PRO A 30 14.05 -8.27 -6.13
N SER A 31 13.07 -9.17 -6.22
CA SER A 31 12.53 -9.62 -7.50
C SER A 31 11.60 -8.55 -8.09
N LEU A 32 12.20 -7.48 -8.64
CA LEU A 32 11.46 -6.35 -9.19
C LEU A 32 10.79 -6.67 -10.53
N PRO A 33 9.61 -6.08 -10.80
CA PRO A 33 8.91 -6.26 -12.07
C PRO A 33 9.56 -5.46 -13.21
N ASP A 34 9.31 -5.90 -14.45
CA ASP A 34 9.83 -5.27 -15.66
C ASP A 34 9.51 -3.77 -15.71
N GLY A 35 10.53 -2.93 -15.89
CA GLY A 35 10.39 -1.47 -15.99
C GLY A 35 10.84 -0.70 -14.74
N ILE A 36 11.01 -1.38 -13.60
CA ILE A 36 11.65 -0.83 -12.41
C ILE A 36 13.08 -1.39 -12.33
N ASP A 37 14.07 -0.48 -12.29
CA ASP A 37 15.49 -0.82 -12.12
C ASP A 37 15.84 -0.93 -10.63
N ASP A 38 15.28 -0.03 -9.83
CA ASP A 38 15.55 0.08 -8.39
C ASP A 38 14.40 0.82 -7.68
N VAL A 39 14.37 0.77 -6.35
CA VAL A 39 13.40 1.49 -5.52
C VAL A 39 14.14 2.36 -4.50
N ASP A 40 14.07 3.68 -4.70
CA ASP A 40 14.62 4.66 -3.77
C ASP A 40 13.78 4.72 -2.49
N ILE A 41 14.33 4.23 -1.37
CA ILE A 41 13.69 4.30 -0.05
C ILE A 41 14.15 5.57 0.66
N THR A 42 13.21 6.45 1.01
CA THR A 42 13.47 7.67 1.78
C THR A 42 12.58 7.74 3.00
N ARG A 43 13.18 7.88 4.18
CA ARG A 43 12.46 8.19 5.41
C ARG A 43 12.37 9.70 5.62
N ARG A 44 11.15 10.22 5.79
CA ARG A 44 10.89 11.61 6.21
C ARG A 44 10.04 11.62 7.46
N ASN A 45 10.65 11.99 8.60
CA ASN A 45 10.02 11.92 9.92
C ASN A 45 9.42 10.53 10.16
N ASN A 46 8.09 10.45 10.17
CA ASN A 46 7.31 9.26 10.43
C ASN A 46 6.66 8.68 9.15
N THR A 47 7.19 9.02 7.97
CA THR A 47 6.68 8.53 6.70
C THR A 47 7.82 7.93 5.89
N LEU A 48 7.63 6.68 5.47
CA LEU A 48 8.49 5.99 4.53
C LEU A 48 7.95 6.24 3.12
N ILE A 49 8.82 6.69 2.22
CA ILE A 49 8.49 6.94 0.81
C ILE A 49 9.38 6.01 -0.01
N LEU A 50 8.76 5.12 -0.77
CA LEU A 50 9.46 4.25 -1.71
C LEU A 50 9.15 4.73 -3.11
N LYS A 51 10.17 5.13 -3.86
CA LYS A 51 10.01 5.71 -5.20
C LYS A 51 10.58 4.78 -6.25
N ALA A 52 9.80 4.45 -7.27
CA ALA A 52 10.29 3.67 -8.39
C ALA A 52 11.34 4.43 -9.18
N VAL A 53 12.47 3.77 -9.45
CA VAL A 53 13.48 4.17 -10.42
C VAL A 53 13.19 3.41 -11.71
N ALA A 54 12.84 4.15 -12.76
CA ALA A 54 12.52 3.54 -14.05
C ALA A 54 13.79 3.04 -14.76
N THR A 55 13.72 1.87 -15.37
CA THR A 55 14.81 1.34 -16.24
C THR A 55 14.98 2.19 -17.50
N ASP A 56 13.89 2.76 -18.01
CA ASP A 56 13.93 3.61 -19.20
C ASP A 56 14.46 5.01 -18.88
N LYS A 57 15.71 5.25 -19.27
CA LYS A 57 16.41 6.53 -19.15
C LYS A 57 15.82 7.64 -20.03
N SER A 58 14.88 7.30 -20.91
CA SER A 58 14.13 8.24 -21.75
C SER A 58 13.04 8.99 -20.97
N LEU A 59 12.62 8.45 -19.81
CA LEU A 59 11.74 9.15 -18.89
C LEU A 59 12.47 10.39 -18.35
N SER A 60 11.93 11.56 -18.70
CA SER A 60 12.47 12.84 -18.26
C SER A 60 12.53 12.91 -16.73
N LYS A 61 13.53 13.62 -16.20
CA LYS A 61 13.66 13.92 -14.75
C LYS A 61 12.42 14.57 -14.13
N TYR A 62 11.53 15.10 -14.97
CA TYR A 62 10.29 15.77 -14.59
C TYR A 62 9.06 14.86 -14.65
N THR A 63 9.19 13.62 -15.11
CA THR A 63 8.09 12.65 -15.07
C THR A 63 8.05 12.02 -13.69
N PRO A 64 7.01 12.27 -12.87
CA PRO A 64 6.92 11.68 -11.55
C PRO A 64 6.61 10.18 -11.69
N THR A 65 7.54 9.35 -11.23
CA THR A 65 7.38 7.89 -11.11
C THR A 65 6.50 7.52 -9.92
N ALA A 66 5.90 6.32 -9.96
CA ALA A 66 5.06 5.80 -8.91
C ALA A 66 5.79 5.76 -7.56
N GLN A 67 5.05 6.09 -6.51
CA GLN A 67 5.57 6.19 -5.16
C GLN A 67 4.65 5.46 -4.19
N LEU A 68 5.22 4.60 -3.35
CA LEU A 68 4.54 4.01 -2.21
C LEU A 68 4.78 4.85 -0.96
N LYS A 69 3.72 5.10 -0.20
CA LYS A 69 3.80 5.78 1.10
C LYS A 69 3.37 4.83 2.21
N ALA A 70 4.24 4.69 3.20
CA ALA A 70 3.94 4.04 4.47
C ALA A 70 4.10 5.04 5.61
N SER A 71 3.31 4.89 6.66
CA SER A 71 3.53 5.59 7.92
C SER A 71 4.39 4.69 8.81
N VAL A 72 5.47 5.21 9.37
CA VAL A 72 6.28 4.48 10.35
C VAL A 72 5.58 4.58 11.71
N THR A 73 5.61 3.54 12.53
CA THR A 73 5.09 3.58 13.91
C THR A 73 6.05 2.82 14.81
N GLU A 74 6.53 3.47 15.86
CA GLU A 74 7.35 2.83 16.88
C GLU A 74 6.44 2.06 17.83
N ASN A 75 6.59 0.73 17.89
CA ASN A 75 5.85 -0.10 18.82
C ASN A 75 6.82 -0.75 19.80
N ARG A 76 6.61 -0.56 21.10
CA ARG A 76 7.39 -1.23 22.15
C ARG A 76 6.87 -2.65 22.27
N VAL A 77 7.55 -3.60 21.65
CA VAL A 77 7.23 -5.01 21.81
C VAL A 77 7.96 -5.49 23.07
N TYR A 78 7.18 -5.90 24.06
CA TYR A 78 7.70 -6.63 25.20
C TYR A 78 7.84 -8.08 24.75
N GLU A 79 9.05 -8.63 24.70
CA GLU A 79 9.20 -10.08 24.69
C GLU A 79 8.54 -10.58 25.99
N GLU A 80 7.40 -11.28 25.87
CA GLU A 80 6.95 -12.14 26.96
C GLU A 80 7.84 -13.39 26.89
N PRO A 81 8.82 -13.59 27.81
CA PRO A 81 9.49 -14.87 27.88
C PRO A 81 8.42 -15.93 28.13
N GLU A 82 8.40 -17.00 27.33
CA GLU A 82 7.46 -18.13 27.45
C GLU A 82 7.42 -18.73 28.88
N GLU A 83 8.38 -18.37 29.73
CA GLU A 83 8.46 -18.71 31.14
C GLU A 83 7.29 -18.20 32.01
N VAL A 84 6.61 -17.10 31.66
CA VAL A 84 5.55 -16.54 32.53
C VAL A 84 4.29 -17.43 32.53
N ARG A 85 4.07 -18.24 31.48
CA ARG A 85 2.92 -19.17 31.44
C ARG A 85 3.08 -20.35 32.40
N ARG A 86 4.31 -20.72 32.78
CA ARG A 86 4.59 -21.85 33.69
C ARG A 86 4.62 -21.47 35.18
N ARG A 87 4.73 -20.18 35.52
CA ARG A 87 4.90 -19.72 36.92
C ARG A 87 3.61 -19.36 37.66
N LYS A 88 2.42 -19.60 37.10
CA LYS A 88 1.11 -19.38 37.77
C LYS A 88 0.67 -20.54 38.69
N SER A 89 1.59 -21.28 39.31
CA SER A 89 1.26 -22.32 40.28
C SER A 89 2.33 -22.45 41.36
N GLY A 90 2.33 -21.52 42.32
CA GLY A 90 3.15 -21.62 43.54
C GLY A 90 3.26 -20.29 44.29
N PRO A 91 3.11 -20.25 45.63
CA PRO A 91 3.31 -19.03 46.40
C PRO A 91 4.81 -18.80 46.62
N GLN A 92 5.36 -17.70 46.09
CA GLN A 92 6.75 -17.29 46.31
C GLN A 92 6.80 -15.94 47.04
N TRP A 93 7.30 -15.97 48.28
CA TRP A 93 7.68 -14.80 49.07
C TRP A 93 9.17 -14.53 48.84
N GLY A 94 9.54 -13.29 48.50
CA GLY A 94 10.94 -12.83 48.41
C GLY A 94 11.14 -11.76 47.33
N ASP A 95 11.13 -10.49 47.75
CA ASP A 95 11.60 -9.25 47.13
C ASP A 95 12.59 -9.39 45.95
N GLU A 96 12.23 -8.85 44.79
CA GLU A 96 12.61 -7.49 44.29
C GLU A 96 13.90 -7.53 43.47
N GLU A 97 13.85 -8.23 42.35
CA GLU A 97 14.57 -7.90 41.11
C GLU A 97 13.57 -8.23 39.99
N GLU A 98 12.62 -7.32 39.75
CA GLU A 98 11.89 -7.31 38.50
C GLU A 98 12.92 -6.94 37.43
N ASP A 99 13.54 -7.95 36.81
CA ASP A 99 14.24 -7.77 35.54
C ASP A 99 13.25 -7.05 34.61
N GLU A 100 13.48 -5.76 34.35
CA GLU A 100 12.72 -5.01 33.35
C GLU A 100 12.84 -5.82 32.05
N PRO A 101 11.73 -6.36 31.50
CA PRO A 101 11.82 -7.16 30.28
C PRO A 101 12.50 -6.30 29.22
N GLU A 102 13.49 -6.86 28.52
CA GLU A 102 14.23 -6.18 27.46
C GLU A 102 13.21 -5.70 26.41
N SER A 103 12.80 -4.43 26.52
CA SER A 103 11.81 -3.85 25.62
C SER A 103 12.55 -3.42 24.36
N GLU A 104 12.43 -4.20 23.29
CA GLU A 104 12.96 -3.82 22.00
C GLU A 104 12.00 -2.82 21.33
N LEU A 105 12.54 -1.67 20.92
CA LEU A 105 11.80 -0.68 20.14
C LEU A 105 11.83 -1.13 18.68
N VAL A 106 10.78 -1.83 18.25
CA VAL A 106 10.66 -2.25 16.85
C VAL A 106 9.86 -1.21 16.08
N GLU A 107 10.45 -0.71 15.00
CA GLU A 107 9.78 0.21 14.08
C GLU A 107 8.95 -0.59 13.07
N PHE A 108 7.69 -0.24 12.88
CA PHE A 108 6.81 -0.85 11.89
C PHE A 108 6.52 0.13 10.76
N ALA A 109 6.53 -0.36 9.52
CA ALA A 109 6.01 0.33 8.35
C ALA A 109 4.54 -0.08 8.11
N ALA A 110 3.62 0.88 8.22
CA ALA A 110 2.20 0.69 8.00
C ALA A 110 1.78 1.27 6.64
N PHE A 111 1.47 0.40 5.68
CA PHE A 111 0.90 0.77 4.38
C PHE A 111 -0.62 0.83 4.49
N LYS A 112 -1.12 1.88 5.15
CA LYS A 112 -2.55 2.04 5.42
C LYS A 112 -3.18 3.12 4.57
N GLY A 113 -4.22 2.75 3.81
CA GLY A 113 -5.06 3.70 3.09
C GLY A 113 -5.52 3.18 1.73
N ASP A 114 -6.14 4.09 0.98
CA ASP A 114 -6.61 3.84 -0.37
C ASP A 114 -5.52 4.12 -1.41
N ARG A 115 -5.80 3.80 -2.68
CA ARG A 115 -4.91 4.03 -3.84
C ARG A 115 -4.18 5.36 -3.78
N GLU A 116 -4.88 6.47 -3.57
CA GLU A 116 -4.29 7.82 -3.61
C GLU A 116 -3.35 8.13 -2.44
N THR A 117 -3.53 7.42 -1.33
CA THR A 117 -2.70 7.59 -0.13
C THR A 117 -1.47 6.70 -0.19
N VAL A 118 -1.66 5.45 -0.59
CA VAL A 118 -0.60 4.43 -0.58
C VAL A 118 0.19 4.44 -1.88
N LEU A 119 -0.45 4.56 -3.05
CA LEU A 119 0.17 4.47 -4.38
C LEU A 119 -0.03 5.77 -5.17
N GLN A 120 0.97 6.65 -5.08
CA GLN A 120 0.95 7.97 -5.70
C GLN A 120 1.61 7.95 -7.08
N ASN A 121 1.24 8.91 -7.93
CA ASN A 121 1.64 9.02 -9.34
C ASN A 121 1.19 7.85 -10.22
N THR A 122 1.25 8.04 -11.53
CA THR A 122 0.68 7.11 -12.53
C THR A 122 1.73 6.39 -13.36
N THR A 123 2.93 6.95 -13.52
CA THR A 123 4.00 6.33 -14.29
C THR A 123 4.57 5.14 -13.51
N LEU A 124 4.59 3.95 -14.10
CA LEU A 124 4.97 2.68 -13.44
C LEU A 124 4.05 2.30 -12.26
N GLN A 125 2.78 2.70 -12.32
CA GLN A 125 1.84 2.45 -11.23
C GLN A 125 1.55 0.96 -11.02
N TYR A 126 1.37 0.21 -12.10
CA TYR A 126 1.04 -1.22 -12.00
C TYR A 126 2.24 -2.03 -11.48
N GLU A 127 3.44 -1.70 -11.92
CA GLU A 127 4.70 -2.27 -11.48
C GLU A 127 4.91 -2.00 -9.99
N MET A 128 4.67 -0.78 -9.51
CA MET A 128 4.71 -0.50 -8.07
C MET A 128 3.59 -1.17 -7.28
N PHE A 129 2.44 -1.42 -7.90
CA PHE A 129 1.41 -2.25 -7.29
C PHE A 129 1.85 -3.71 -7.13
N GLN A 130 2.59 -4.27 -8.10
CA GLN A 130 3.16 -5.62 -7.97
C GLN A 130 4.19 -5.68 -6.83
N VAL A 131 5.04 -4.67 -6.70
CA VAL A 131 5.95 -4.55 -5.55
C VAL A 131 5.18 -4.54 -4.23
N LEU A 132 4.07 -3.77 -4.15
CA LEU A 132 3.22 -3.78 -2.96
C LEU A 132 2.58 -5.16 -2.70
N CYS A 133 2.26 -5.93 -3.74
CA CYS A 133 1.74 -7.29 -3.58
C CYS A 133 2.79 -8.23 -3.01
N GLU A 134 4.05 -8.12 -3.40
CA GLU A 134 5.13 -8.92 -2.80
C GLU A 134 5.36 -8.53 -1.34
N ILE A 135 5.38 -7.23 -1.02
CA ILE A 135 5.41 -6.74 0.37
C ILE A 135 4.23 -7.29 1.18
N ALA A 136 3.05 -7.38 0.58
CA ALA A 136 1.87 -7.92 1.23
C ALA A 136 1.97 -9.42 1.55
N LYS A 137 2.78 -10.18 0.81
CA LYS A 137 3.01 -11.61 1.07
C LYS A 137 4.00 -11.83 2.22
N GLU A 138 4.97 -10.94 2.36
CA GLU A 138 5.93 -10.95 3.47
C GLU A 138 5.30 -10.41 4.78
N SER A 139 4.27 -9.57 4.66
CA SER A 139 3.58 -9.01 5.82
C SER A 139 2.79 -10.08 6.59
N GLU A 140 3.17 -10.30 7.85
CA GLU A 140 2.47 -11.22 8.76
C GLU A 140 1.04 -10.76 9.12
N LYS A 141 0.75 -9.45 8.97
CA LYS A 141 -0.51 -8.85 9.41
C LYS A 141 -1.04 -7.82 8.43
N GLY A 142 -2.30 -8.01 8.05
CA GLY A 142 -3.08 -7.00 7.35
C GLY A 142 -3.70 -7.51 6.08
N THR A 143 -4.40 -6.62 5.39
CA THR A 143 -5.10 -6.96 4.15
C THR A 143 -4.75 -5.99 3.04
N LEU A 144 -4.47 -6.54 1.86
CA LEU A 144 -4.38 -5.81 0.61
C LEU A 144 -5.52 -6.25 -0.29
N THR A 145 -6.31 -5.31 -0.77
CA THR A 145 -7.34 -5.56 -1.79
C THR A 145 -7.16 -4.57 -2.92
N ALA A 146 -7.20 -5.06 -4.15
CA ALA A 146 -7.07 -4.23 -5.33
C ALA A 146 -7.86 -4.77 -6.51
N ILE A 147 -8.24 -3.84 -7.40
CA ILE A 147 -8.81 -4.12 -8.70
C ILE A 147 -7.89 -3.48 -9.72
N THR A 148 -7.30 -4.31 -10.58
CA THR A 148 -6.34 -3.90 -11.60
C THR A 148 -6.79 -4.31 -12.98
N GLU A 149 -6.34 -3.57 -13.99
CA GLU A 149 -6.41 -3.98 -15.38
C GLU A 149 -5.05 -4.47 -15.82
N ARG A 150 -5.04 -5.60 -16.52
CA ARG A 150 -3.86 -6.11 -17.21
C ARG A 150 -4.28 -6.60 -18.58
N ASP A 151 -3.66 -6.08 -19.63
CA ASP A 151 -3.92 -6.49 -21.02
C ASP A 151 -5.41 -6.41 -21.44
N GLY A 152 -6.17 -5.51 -20.83
CA GLY A 152 -7.61 -5.32 -21.06
C GLY A 152 -8.53 -6.21 -20.22
N ASP A 153 -7.98 -7.09 -19.38
CA ASP A 153 -8.73 -7.92 -18.44
C ASP A 153 -8.67 -7.38 -17.00
N LEU A 154 -9.79 -7.45 -16.29
CA LEU A 154 -9.88 -7.02 -14.90
C LEU A 154 -9.50 -8.16 -13.94
N GLU A 155 -8.56 -7.87 -13.05
CA GLU A 155 -8.05 -8.79 -12.04
C GLU A 155 -8.37 -8.28 -10.63
N ALA A 156 -8.93 -9.15 -9.78
CA ALA A 156 -9.10 -8.86 -8.35
C ALA A 156 -7.98 -9.52 -7.56
N THR A 157 -7.22 -8.69 -6.86
CA THR A 157 -6.19 -9.15 -5.93
C THR A 157 -6.68 -8.99 -4.51
N ARG A 158 -6.57 -10.05 -3.71
CA ARG A 158 -6.77 -10.02 -2.27
C ARG A 158 -5.71 -10.84 -1.58
N ILE A 159 -4.96 -10.20 -0.69
CA ILE A 159 -3.95 -10.83 0.16
C ILE A 159 -4.34 -10.55 1.60
N VAL A 160 -4.36 -11.58 2.44
CA VAL A 160 -4.75 -11.50 3.85
C VAL A 160 -3.69 -12.21 4.65
N ASP A 161 -3.01 -11.48 5.54
CA ASP A 161 -1.97 -12.00 6.44
C ASP A 161 -0.91 -12.82 5.68
N GLY A 162 -0.35 -12.24 4.60
CA GLY A 162 0.62 -12.91 3.73
C GLY A 162 0.02 -13.83 2.66
N ASP A 163 -1.21 -14.34 2.87
CA ASP A 163 -1.79 -15.36 2.00
C ASP A 163 -2.67 -14.78 0.87
N PRO A 164 -2.41 -15.13 -0.41
CA PRO A 164 -3.31 -14.78 -1.50
C PRO A 164 -4.65 -15.53 -1.35
N ARG A 165 -5.76 -14.80 -1.44
CA ARG A 165 -7.13 -15.32 -1.33
C ARG A 165 -7.91 -15.10 -2.62
N PRO A 166 -8.72 -16.10 -3.05
CA PRO A 166 -9.56 -15.94 -4.22
C PRO A 166 -10.54 -14.78 -4.00
N SER A 167 -10.72 -13.96 -5.03
CA SER A 167 -11.63 -12.83 -5.04
C SER A 167 -12.32 -12.70 -6.38
N SER A 168 -13.56 -12.21 -6.37
CA SER A 168 -14.38 -12.02 -7.56
C SER A 168 -14.71 -10.55 -7.74
N ILE A 169 -14.70 -10.08 -8.99
CA ILE A 169 -15.16 -8.74 -9.36
C ILE A 169 -16.59 -8.88 -9.89
N GLU A 170 -17.49 -8.07 -9.35
CA GLU A 170 -18.80 -7.85 -9.94
C GLU A 170 -18.84 -6.43 -10.49
N VAL A 171 -18.92 -6.31 -11.82
CA VAL A 171 -19.11 -5.02 -12.48
C VAL A 171 -20.61 -4.80 -12.57
N VAL A 172 -21.10 -3.89 -11.74
CA VAL A 172 -22.49 -3.43 -11.81
C VAL A 172 -22.52 -2.09 -12.54
N GLU A 173 -23.48 -1.91 -13.43
CA GLU A 173 -23.84 -0.57 -13.88
C GLU A 173 -24.38 0.17 -12.65
N GLY A 174 -23.71 1.26 -12.25
CA GLY A 174 -24.28 2.16 -11.25
C GLY A 174 -25.65 2.64 -11.73
N ALA A 175 -26.48 3.14 -10.80
CA ALA A 175 -27.57 4.02 -11.23
C ALA A 175 -26.90 5.11 -12.05
N GLY A 176 -27.07 5.04 -13.38
CA GLY A 176 -26.36 5.90 -14.29
C GLY A 176 -26.56 7.34 -13.84
N ASP A 177 -25.64 8.19 -14.22
CA ASP A 177 -25.78 9.64 -14.23
C ASP A 177 -26.90 10.05 -15.22
N ASN A 178 -28.10 9.48 -15.02
CA ASN A 178 -29.29 9.62 -15.81
C ASN A 178 -30.13 10.81 -15.30
N ASP A 179 -29.52 11.68 -14.48
CA ASP A 179 -30.11 12.94 -14.02
C ASP A 179 -29.34 14.17 -14.53
N SER A 180 -28.50 14.00 -15.56
CA SER A 180 -27.83 15.12 -16.23
C SER A 180 -28.45 15.49 -17.59
N ASN A 181 -29.50 14.77 -18.04
CA ASN A 181 -30.14 15.03 -19.34
C ASN A 181 -31.51 15.73 -19.21
N GLY A 182 -31.52 16.96 -18.69
CA GLY A 182 -32.75 17.78 -18.77
C GLY A 182 -32.84 19.11 -18.02
N GLY A 183 -31.81 19.59 -17.29
CA GLY A 183 -31.99 20.76 -16.43
C GLY A 183 -30.77 21.64 -16.17
N GLY A 184 -29.67 21.47 -16.90
CA GLY A 184 -28.49 22.33 -16.75
C GLY A 184 -28.78 23.77 -17.21
N VAL A 185 -28.64 24.74 -16.31
CA VAL A 185 -28.79 26.17 -16.63
C VAL A 185 -27.81 26.54 -17.74
N ASN A 186 -28.35 26.94 -18.90
CA ASN A 186 -27.56 27.41 -20.03
C ASN A 186 -26.98 28.80 -19.71
N TRP A 187 -25.81 28.83 -19.09
CA TRP A 187 -25.08 30.05 -18.72
C TRP A 187 -24.72 30.95 -19.92
N ARG A 188 -24.85 30.43 -21.17
CA ARG A 188 -24.71 31.23 -22.40
C ARG A 188 -25.95 32.02 -22.76
N ASP A 189 -27.13 31.67 -22.23
CA ASP A 189 -28.42 32.30 -22.57
C ASP A 189 -28.88 33.25 -21.45
N ASN A 190 -27.95 34.08 -20.97
CA ASN A 190 -28.21 34.97 -19.86
C ASN A 190 -28.91 36.26 -20.35
N LYS A 191 -30.24 36.30 -20.16
CA LYS A 191 -31.10 37.46 -20.46
C LYS A 191 -30.77 38.75 -19.71
N PHE A 192 -29.82 38.70 -18.76
CA PHE A 192 -29.33 39.86 -18.02
C PHE A 192 -28.03 40.45 -18.59
N ILE A 193 -27.47 39.89 -19.67
CA ILE A 193 -26.25 40.41 -20.36
C ILE A 193 -26.62 41.03 -21.72
N SER A 194 -27.91 41.24 -22.00
CA SER A 194 -28.34 42.00 -23.18
C SER A 194 -28.72 43.41 -22.76
N GLU A 195 -27.90 44.36 -23.22
CA GLU A 195 -27.85 45.83 -22.97
C GLU A 195 -27.09 46.31 -21.73
#